data_AF-A0A7Y3GD26-F1
#
_entry.id   AF-A0A7Y3GD26-F1
#
_cell.length_a   1.000
_cell.length_b   1.000
_cell.length_c   1.000
_cell.angle_alpha   90.00
_cell.angle_beta   90.00
_cell.angle_gamma   90.00
#
_symmetry.space_group_name_H-M   'P 1'
#
loop_
_entity.id
_entity.type
_entity.pdbx_description
1 polymer ?
#
loop_
_entity_poly.entity_id
_entity_poly.type
_entity_poly.pdbx_seq_one_letter_code
_entity_poly.pdbx_strand_id
1 'polypeptide(L)'
;MGLRRFDRKFGTGFLRELPEAPAVYLFKDANGEVLYAGQSVNVRRRLSGYRNATRRKAHRKMRELVREADSLEVRVQSSQSDALLLENELIRTLRPRYNVEGAYDFLYPAIGTGGDDGQLWLCFTSQAGAYEPLALRWHGTYRPRQRARDAFDAWVGLLGRMGHLEPRSRWPEVPRLRGSRFVAVRRLPPDLCAGLRDFFDGRSDAVLARVFSALLERSAARAEAGDVQEAFRTLQEFYRGDVLRLQDALRRTGRDGCFVPQSERDALFIAARRADEG
;
A
#
# COMPACT_ATOMS: atom_id res chain seq x y z
N MET A 1 18.11 21.69 -31.30
CA MET A 1 17.50 21.32 -29.99
C MET A 1 18.42 20.28 -29.36
N GLY A 2 19.09 20.60 -28.24
CA GLY A 2 20.12 19.72 -27.67
C GLY A 2 19.56 18.40 -27.12
N LEU A 3 20.35 17.32 -27.19
CA LEU A 3 20.03 16.02 -26.61
C LEU A 3 19.73 16.14 -25.11
N ARG A 4 18.67 15.47 -24.66
CA ARG A 4 18.30 15.46 -23.24
C ARG A 4 19.33 14.64 -22.46
N ARG A 5 19.47 14.93 -21.15
CA ARG A 5 20.43 14.19 -20.29
C ARG A 5 20.19 12.68 -20.34
N PHE A 6 18.92 12.25 -20.30
CA PHE A 6 18.54 10.85 -20.43
C PHE A 6 19.07 10.25 -21.74
N ASP A 7 18.87 10.93 -22.87
CA ASP A 7 19.31 10.45 -24.19
C ASP A 7 20.84 10.37 -24.29
N ARG A 8 21.55 11.31 -23.65
CA ARG A 8 23.02 11.27 -23.61
C ARG A 8 23.56 10.12 -22.77
N LYS A 9 22.83 9.69 -21.74
CA LYS A 9 23.24 8.60 -20.85
C LYS A 9 22.88 7.22 -21.41
N PHE A 10 21.66 7.07 -21.89
CA PHE A 10 21.09 5.75 -22.21
C PHE A 10 20.86 5.54 -23.71
N GLY A 11 21.08 6.56 -24.54
CA GLY A 11 20.86 6.51 -25.99
C GLY A 11 19.47 7.01 -26.42
N THR A 12 19.39 7.51 -27.64
CA THR A 12 18.14 8.06 -28.23
C THR A 12 17.15 6.97 -28.66
N GLY A 13 17.63 5.78 -28.99
CA GLY A 13 16.82 4.61 -29.39
C GLY A 13 16.21 3.83 -28.23
N PHE A 14 16.82 3.90 -27.05
CA PHE A 14 16.51 3.05 -25.89
C PHE A 14 15.02 2.92 -25.57
N LEU A 15 14.28 4.03 -25.51
CA LEU A 15 12.85 3.98 -25.18
C LEU A 15 12.00 3.29 -26.26
N ARG A 16 12.43 3.30 -27.53
CA ARG A 16 11.69 2.67 -28.63
C ARG A 16 11.79 1.14 -28.57
N GLU A 17 12.91 0.64 -28.07
CA GLU A 17 13.20 -0.80 -27.95
C GLU A 17 12.45 -1.44 -26.76
N LEU A 18 12.08 -0.65 -25.76
CA LEU A 18 11.34 -1.18 -24.60
C LEU A 18 9.89 -1.52 -24.95
N PRO A 19 9.33 -2.63 -24.41
CA PRO A 19 7.92 -2.97 -24.62
C PRO A 19 6.99 -2.12 -23.78
N GLU A 20 5.70 -2.19 -24.10
CA GLU A 20 4.61 -1.61 -23.31
C GLU A 20 4.02 -2.66 -22.36
N ALA A 21 4.88 -3.16 -21.46
CA ALA A 21 4.55 -4.26 -20.56
C ALA A 21 4.89 -3.93 -19.10
N PRO A 22 4.36 -4.72 -18.15
CA PRO A 22 4.81 -4.69 -16.77
C PRO A 22 6.31 -5.01 -16.67
N ALA A 23 7.05 -4.24 -15.87
CA ALA A 23 8.48 -4.48 -15.68
C ALA A 23 9.01 -3.88 -14.38
N VAL A 24 10.16 -4.39 -13.95
CA VAL A 24 11.03 -3.74 -12.96
C VAL A 24 12.19 -3.06 -13.68
N TYR A 25 12.53 -1.84 -13.27
CA TYR A 25 13.68 -1.10 -13.81
C TYR A 25 14.63 -0.68 -12.70
N LEU A 26 15.93 -0.76 -12.98
CA LEU A 26 17.01 -0.49 -12.02
C LEU A 26 17.93 0.60 -12.57
N PHE A 27 18.02 1.72 -11.87
CA PHE A 27 19.07 2.70 -12.10
C PHE A 27 20.31 2.29 -11.32
N LYS A 28 21.46 2.21 -11.99
CA LYS A 28 22.74 1.84 -11.38
C LYS A 28 23.77 2.92 -11.56
N ASP A 29 24.73 3.03 -10.64
CA ASP A 29 25.87 3.92 -10.81
C ASP A 29 26.96 3.29 -11.72
N ALA A 30 28.09 3.99 -11.87
CA ALA A 30 29.21 3.55 -12.69
C ALA A 30 29.91 2.28 -12.16
N ASN A 31 29.74 1.95 -10.88
CA ASN A 31 30.27 0.72 -10.28
C ASN A 31 29.27 -0.44 -10.38
N GLY A 32 28.09 -0.21 -10.95
CA GLY A 32 27.00 -1.19 -11.04
C GLY A 32 26.15 -1.28 -9.77
N GLU A 33 26.35 -0.41 -8.76
CA GLU A 33 25.53 -0.37 -7.56
C GLU A 33 24.13 0.12 -7.90
N VAL A 34 23.09 -0.60 -7.44
CA VAL A 34 21.70 -0.19 -7.68
C VAL A 34 21.37 1.03 -6.82
N LEU A 35 21.16 2.16 -7.48
CA LEU A 35 20.75 3.42 -6.88
C LEU A 35 19.24 3.46 -6.60
N TYR A 36 18.45 2.88 -7.50
CA TYR A 36 16.99 2.83 -7.39
C TYR A 36 16.41 1.64 -8.14
N ALA A 37 15.42 1.00 -7.52
CA ALA A 37 14.54 0.02 -8.14
C ALA A 37 13.11 0.56 -8.18
N GLY A 38 12.43 0.40 -9.31
CA GLY A 38 11.02 0.75 -9.47
C GLY A 38 10.26 -0.23 -10.35
N GLN A 39 8.96 -0.40 -10.13
CA GLN A 39 8.08 -1.13 -11.05
C GLN A 39 7.21 -0.22 -11.92
N SER A 40 6.70 -0.77 -13.02
CA SER A 40 5.64 -0.15 -13.82
C SER A 40 4.73 -1.19 -14.46
N VAL A 41 3.50 -0.80 -14.77
CA VAL A 41 2.58 -1.51 -15.69
C VAL A 41 2.92 -1.29 -17.17
N ASN A 42 3.62 -0.21 -17.50
CA ASN A 42 4.08 0.12 -18.86
C ASN A 42 5.43 0.83 -18.76
N VAL A 43 6.49 0.05 -18.92
CA VAL A 43 7.87 0.52 -18.67
C VAL A 43 8.31 1.61 -19.64
N ARG A 44 7.90 1.54 -20.91
CA ARG A 44 8.17 2.57 -21.92
C ARG A 44 7.59 3.93 -21.49
N ARG A 45 6.31 3.97 -21.12
CA ARG A 45 5.64 5.20 -20.65
C ARG A 45 6.30 5.72 -19.37
N ARG A 46 6.65 4.83 -18.44
CA ARG A 46 7.29 5.21 -17.18
C ARG A 46 8.65 5.87 -17.40
N LEU A 47 9.53 5.26 -18.20
CA LEU A 47 10.87 5.78 -18.47
C LEU A 47 10.87 7.02 -19.37
N SER A 48 9.87 7.16 -20.25
CA SER A 48 9.60 8.42 -20.94
C SER A 48 9.34 9.58 -19.96
N GLY A 49 8.71 9.30 -18.81
CA GLY A 49 8.57 10.27 -17.72
C GLY A 49 9.92 10.80 -17.20
N TYR A 50 10.90 9.92 -17.01
CA TYR A 50 12.26 10.31 -16.58
C TYR A 50 12.98 11.15 -17.65
N ARG A 51 12.87 10.77 -18.92
CA ARG A 51 13.38 11.55 -20.05
C ARG A 51 12.75 12.94 -20.14
N ASN A 52 11.48 13.06 -19.76
CA ASN A 52 10.69 14.29 -19.82
C ASN A 52 10.62 15.09 -18.51
N ALA A 53 11.40 14.70 -17.50
CA ALA A 53 11.42 15.35 -16.20
C ALA A 53 11.86 16.83 -16.30
N THR A 54 10.92 17.75 -16.06
CA THR A 54 11.14 19.20 -16.01
C THR A 54 11.75 19.67 -14.68
N ARG A 55 12.11 20.95 -14.55
CA ARG A 55 12.68 21.54 -13.30
C ARG A 55 11.68 21.66 -12.12
N ARG A 56 10.44 21.19 -12.26
CA ARG A 56 9.44 21.20 -11.19
C ARG A 56 9.93 20.44 -9.95
N LYS A 57 9.51 20.88 -8.75
CA LYS A 57 9.87 20.24 -7.47
C LYS A 57 9.51 18.75 -7.45
N ALA A 58 8.33 18.39 -7.98
CA ALA A 58 7.86 17.01 -8.08
C ALA A 58 8.80 16.09 -8.89
N HIS A 59 9.58 16.64 -9.82
CA HIS A 59 10.51 15.88 -10.66
C HIS A 59 11.95 15.85 -10.13
N ARG A 60 12.22 16.44 -8.95
CA ARG A 60 13.59 16.57 -8.41
C ARG A 60 14.30 15.21 -8.34
N LYS A 61 13.69 14.23 -7.66
CA LYS A 61 14.22 12.88 -7.52
C LYS A 61 14.51 12.21 -8.87
N MET A 62 13.58 12.31 -9.82
CA MET A 62 13.76 11.73 -11.16
C MET A 62 14.97 12.32 -11.89
N ARG A 63 15.18 13.63 -11.78
CA ARG A 63 16.33 14.29 -12.39
C ARG A 63 17.65 13.94 -11.70
N GLU A 64 17.65 13.84 -10.37
CA GLU A 64 18.82 13.41 -9.58
C GLU A 64 19.20 11.98 -9.92
N LEU A 65 18.23 11.06 -9.99
CA LEU A 65 18.46 9.67 -10.44
C LEU A 65 19.09 9.61 -11.83
N VAL A 66 18.53 10.29 -12.84
CA VAL A 66 19.10 10.30 -14.19
C VAL A 66 20.47 10.99 -14.24
N ARG A 67 20.76 11.89 -13.30
CA ARG A 67 22.05 12.56 -13.21
C ARG A 67 23.12 11.63 -12.62
N GLU A 68 22.79 10.91 -11.55
CA GLU A 68 23.74 10.05 -10.82
C GLU A 68 23.90 8.69 -11.50
N ALA A 69 22.85 8.13 -12.10
CA ALA A 69 22.88 6.78 -12.69
C ALA A 69 23.69 6.73 -13.99
N ASP A 70 24.53 5.72 -14.13
CA ASP A 70 25.34 5.45 -15.33
C ASP A 70 24.64 4.47 -16.27
N SER A 71 23.96 3.46 -15.73
CA SER A 71 23.21 2.47 -16.52
C SER A 71 21.77 2.27 -16.02
N LEU A 72 20.95 1.71 -16.90
CA LEU A 72 19.53 1.42 -16.66
C LEU A 72 19.22 0.01 -17.14
N GLU A 73 18.83 -0.87 -16.21
CA GLU A 73 18.40 -2.24 -16.50
C GLU A 73 16.87 -2.33 -16.47
N VAL A 74 16.28 -3.14 -17.35
CA VAL A 74 14.84 -3.41 -17.38
C VAL A 74 14.59 -4.91 -17.42
N ARG A 75 13.74 -5.40 -16.51
CA ARG A 75 13.29 -6.79 -16.41
C ARG A 75 11.79 -6.86 -16.65
N VAL A 76 11.37 -7.33 -17.82
CA VAL A 76 9.96 -7.47 -18.19
C VAL A 76 9.33 -8.64 -17.44
N GLN A 77 8.11 -8.46 -16.95
CA GLN A 77 7.40 -9.45 -16.15
C GLN A 77 6.05 -9.79 -16.78
N SER A 78 5.54 -10.99 -16.51
CA SER A 78 4.26 -11.50 -17.00
C SER A 78 3.05 -10.71 -16.50
N SER A 79 3.14 -10.14 -15.31
CA SER A 79 2.05 -9.36 -14.73
C SER A 79 2.56 -8.19 -13.89
N GLN A 80 1.68 -7.23 -13.61
CA GLN A 80 1.94 -6.15 -12.66
C GLN A 80 2.29 -6.70 -11.26
N SER A 81 1.62 -7.78 -10.85
CA SER A 81 1.86 -8.43 -9.57
C SER A 81 3.29 -8.99 -9.50
N ASP A 82 3.78 -9.60 -10.57
CA ASP A 82 5.14 -10.15 -10.63
C ASP A 82 6.21 -9.06 -10.63
N ALA A 83 5.95 -7.95 -11.32
CA ALA A 83 6.83 -6.77 -11.27
C ALA A 83 6.88 -6.16 -9.87
N LEU A 84 5.74 -6.07 -9.18
CA LEU A 84 5.71 -5.62 -7.81
C LEU A 84 6.50 -6.57 -6.89
N LEU A 85 6.33 -7.88 -7.02
CA LEU A 85 7.03 -8.86 -6.19
C LEU A 85 8.55 -8.76 -6.35
N LEU A 86 9.04 -8.71 -7.60
CA LEU A 86 10.46 -8.60 -7.89
C LEU A 86 11.05 -7.26 -7.43
N GLU A 87 10.32 -6.15 -7.57
CA GLU A 87 10.78 -4.83 -7.12
C GLU A 87 11.10 -4.81 -5.62
N ASN A 88 10.18 -5.23 -4.74
CA ASN A 88 10.46 -5.21 -3.31
C ASN A 88 11.46 -6.27 -2.87
N GLU A 89 11.57 -7.42 -3.57
CA GLU A 89 12.70 -8.32 -3.34
C GLU A 89 14.02 -7.58 -3.56
N LEU A 90 14.17 -6.90 -4.69
CA LEU A 90 15.37 -6.14 -5.02
C LEU A 90 15.59 -4.96 -4.06
N ILE A 91 14.54 -4.22 -3.68
CA ILE A 91 14.66 -3.14 -2.70
C ILE A 91 15.12 -3.67 -1.35
N ARG A 92 14.59 -4.81 -0.90
CA ARG A 92 14.94 -5.39 0.40
C ARG A 92 16.37 -5.93 0.41
N THR A 93 16.76 -6.63 -0.65
CA THR A 93 18.09 -7.25 -0.78
C THR A 93 19.17 -6.21 -1.02
N LEU A 94 18.91 -5.21 -1.87
CA LEU A 94 19.92 -4.24 -2.30
C LEU A 94 19.89 -2.93 -1.51
N ARG A 95 18.78 -2.64 -0.81
CA ARG A 95 18.52 -1.39 -0.08
C ARG A 95 18.99 -0.13 -0.83
N PRO A 96 18.55 0.10 -2.09
CA PRO A 96 19.07 1.18 -2.91
C PRO A 96 18.90 2.54 -2.23
N ARG A 97 19.91 3.40 -2.29
CA ARG A 97 19.92 4.66 -1.52
C ARG A 97 18.73 5.58 -1.81
N TYR A 98 18.24 5.61 -3.05
CA TYR A 98 17.03 6.37 -3.43
C TYR A 98 15.71 5.61 -3.16
N ASN A 99 15.73 4.36 -2.72
CA ASN A 99 14.55 3.68 -2.13
C ASN A 99 14.52 3.83 -0.61
N VAL A 100 15.68 3.99 0.04
CA VAL A 100 15.77 4.31 1.47
C VAL A 100 15.35 5.77 1.74
N GLU A 101 15.35 6.65 0.72
CA GLU A 101 14.52 7.88 0.64
C GLU A 101 13.02 7.60 0.90
N GLY A 102 12.63 7.42 2.16
CA GLY A 102 11.23 7.35 2.58
C GLY A 102 10.37 6.42 1.71
N ALA A 103 10.87 5.23 1.38
CA ALA A 103 10.06 4.21 0.70
C ALA A 103 9.89 2.95 1.53
N TYR A 104 10.93 2.39 2.17
CA TYR A 104 10.77 1.14 2.94
C TYR A 104 9.72 1.29 4.05
N ASP A 105 9.89 2.34 4.84
CA ASP A 105 8.94 2.87 5.82
C ASP A 105 7.61 3.36 5.25
N PHE A 106 7.31 3.17 3.97
CA PHE A 106 6.03 3.57 3.36
C PHE A 106 5.42 2.46 2.51
N LEU A 107 6.15 1.41 2.17
CA LEU A 107 5.69 0.37 1.25
C LEU A 107 4.61 -0.52 1.87
N TYR A 108 4.70 -0.81 3.17
CA TYR A 108 3.90 -1.81 3.88
C TYR A 108 3.07 -1.15 5.01
N PRO A 109 2.02 -0.39 4.70
CA PRO A 109 1.18 0.16 5.75
C PRO A 109 0.50 -0.97 6.53
N ALA A 110 0.51 -0.85 7.84
CA ALA A 110 -0.31 -1.58 8.76
C ALA A 110 -1.67 -0.91 8.94
N ILE A 111 -2.71 -1.73 9.11
CA ILE A 111 -4.04 -1.27 9.54
C ILE A 111 -4.28 -1.78 10.96
N GLY A 112 -4.64 -0.85 11.85
CA GLY A 112 -4.95 -1.12 13.24
C GLY A 112 -6.33 -0.62 13.62
N THR A 113 -7.01 -1.36 14.50
CA THR A 113 -8.28 -0.94 15.12
C THR A 113 -8.12 -0.75 16.62
N GLY A 114 -8.91 0.14 17.20
CA GLY A 114 -8.95 0.39 18.64
C GLY A 114 -10.25 1.09 19.04
N GLY A 115 -10.25 1.73 20.19
CA GLY A 115 -11.38 2.48 20.72
C GLY A 115 -12.06 1.79 21.92
N ASP A 116 -13.05 2.48 22.46
CA ASP A 116 -13.79 2.17 23.69
C ASP A 116 -15.31 2.12 23.44
N ASP A 117 -16.12 2.07 24.51
CA ASP A 117 -17.58 1.95 24.43
C ASP A 117 -18.20 3.12 23.64
N GLY A 118 -18.55 2.82 22.38
CA GLY A 118 -19.21 3.74 21.45
C GLY A 118 -18.28 4.43 20.46
N GLN A 119 -16.97 4.15 20.50
CA GLN A 119 -15.98 4.72 19.58
C GLN A 119 -15.12 3.63 18.91
N LEU A 120 -15.00 3.70 17.59
CA LEU A 120 -14.07 2.91 16.79
C LEU A 120 -12.91 3.78 16.35
N TRP A 121 -11.68 3.34 16.60
CA TRP A 121 -10.47 3.94 16.04
C TRP A 121 -9.95 3.09 14.87
N LEU A 122 -9.51 3.77 13.82
CA LEU A 122 -8.85 3.20 12.65
C LEU A 122 -7.53 3.91 12.42
N CYS A 123 -6.46 3.13 12.30
CA CYS A 123 -5.13 3.64 12.00
C CYS A 123 -4.56 2.99 10.75
N PHE A 124 -3.89 3.79 9.92
CA PHE A 124 -3.14 3.38 8.75
C PHE A 124 -1.75 4.00 8.86
N THR A 125 -0.72 3.17 9.03
CA THR A 125 0.65 3.66 9.20
C THR A 125 1.64 2.57 8.84
N SER A 126 2.80 2.95 8.37
CA SER A 126 3.94 2.04 8.19
C SER A 126 4.88 2.03 9.41
N GLN A 127 4.58 2.84 10.44
CA GLN A 127 5.33 2.93 11.69
C GLN A 127 4.43 2.54 12.88
N ALA A 128 3.92 1.31 12.86
CA ALA A 128 2.99 0.80 13.87
C ALA A 128 3.51 0.95 15.32
N GLY A 129 4.81 0.78 15.53
CA GLY A 129 5.45 0.94 16.85
C GLY A 129 5.32 2.35 17.43
N ALA A 130 5.20 3.39 16.60
CA ALA A 130 5.01 4.76 17.09
C ALA A 130 3.62 5.01 17.73
N TYR A 131 2.69 4.05 17.58
CA TYR A 131 1.35 4.08 18.13
C TYR A 131 1.16 3.09 19.29
N GLU A 132 2.25 2.50 19.80
CA GLU A 132 2.22 1.57 20.96
C GLU A 132 1.38 2.11 22.14
N PRO A 133 1.45 3.40 22.55
CA PRO A 133 0.67 3.90 23.70
C PRO A 133 -0.85 3.79 23.54
N LEU A 134 -1.35 3.65 22.31
CA LEU A 134 -2.79 3.52 22.04
C LEU A 134 -3.28 2.07 22.11
N ALA A 135 -2.39 1.11 22.31
CA ALA A 135 -2.70 -0.32 22.39
C ALA A 135 -3.60 -0.82 21.24
N LEU A 136 -3.37 -0.30 20.02
CA LEU A 136 -4.16 -0.67 18.85
C LEU A 136 -3.98 -2.16 18.54
N ARG A 137 -5.08 -2.81 18.15
CA ARG A 137 -5.04 -4.14 17.57
C ARG A 137 -4.62 -4.04 16.11
N TRP A 138 -3.41 -4.48 15.81
CA TRP A 138 -2.88 -4.51 14.45
C TRP A 138 -3.29 -5.79 13.73
N HIS A 139 -3.89 -5.65 12.56
CA HIS A 139 -4.41 -6.78 11.80
C HIS A 139 -3.46 -7.28 10.71
N GLY A 140 -2.45 -6.49 10.39
CA GLY A 140 -1.47 -6.83 9.38
C GLY A 140 -0.88 -5.60 8.72
N THR A 141 0.27 -5.80 8.07
CA THR A 141 0.70 -4.96 6.96
C THR A 141 -0.09 -5.30 5.69
N TYR A 142 0.01 -4.52 4.61
CA TYR A 142 -0.62 -4.82 3.32
C TYR A 142 0.17 -4.29 2.13
N ARG A 143 0.02 -4.91 0.95
CA ARG A 143 0.79 -4.60 -0.28
C ARG A 143 0.01 -4.85 -1.57
N PRO A 144 -0.01 -3.89 -2.51
CA PRO A 144 0.68 -2.60 -2.51
C PRO A 144 0.01 -1.56 -1.58
N ARG A 145 0.79 -0.57 -1.10
CA ARG A 145 0.29 0.53 -0.25
C ARG A 145 -1.00 1.17 -0.77
N GLN A 146 -1.08 1.37 -2.09
CA GLN A 146 -2.24 2.03 -2.71
C GLN A 146 -3.53 1.26 -2.43
N ARG A 147 -3.56 -0.07 -2.61
CA ARG A 147 -4.76 -0.88 -2.32
C ARG A 147 -5.16 -0.81 -0.85
N ALA A 148 -4.18 -0.89 0.05
CA ALA A 148 -4.42 -0.77 1.48
C ALA A 148 -4.98 0.61 1.86
N ARG A 149 -4.49 1.67 1.19
CA ARG A 149 -5.00 3.03 1.37
C ARG A 149 -6.42 3.16 0.83
N ASP A 150 -6.69 2.65 -0.36
CA ASP A 150 -8.01 2.72 -0.98
C ASP A 150 -9.04 1.98 -0.13
N ALA A 151 -8.69 0.80 0.40
CA ALA A 151 -9.52 0.06 1.35
C ALA A 151 -9.72 0.82 2.68
N PHE A 152 -8.67 1.43 3.23
CA PHE A 152 -8.79 2.25 4.44
C PHE A 152 -9.72 3.46 4.21
N ASP A 153 -9.54 4.17 3.10
CA ASP A 153 -10.33 5.35 2.74
C ASP A 153 -11.80 4.96 2.46
N ALA A 154 -12.04 3.80 1.83
CA ALA A 154 -13.38 3.22 1.66
C ALA A 154 -14.06 2.91 3.00
N TRP A 155 -13.34 2.26 3.94
CA TRP A 155 -13.85 2.02 5.29
C TRP A 155 -14.21 3.32 6.00
N VAL A 156 -13.31 4.30 6.01
CA VAL A 156 -13.56 5.62 6.62
C VAL A 156 -14.80 6.29 6.01
N GLY A 157 -14.94 6.22 4.69
CA GLY A 157 -16.08 6.77 3.96
C GLY A 157 -17.42 6.12 4.34
N LEU A 158 -17.47 4.79 4.42
CA LEU A 158 -18.70 4.07 4.79
C LEU A 158 -19.04 4.28 6.27
N LEU A 159 -18.04 4.18 7.16
CA LEU A 159 -18.22 4.38 8.60
C LEU A 159 -18.65 5.82 8.92
N GLY A 160 -18.11 6.81 8.21
CA GLY A 160 -18.50 8.21 8.36
C GLY A 160 -19.94 8.51 7.93
N ARG A 161 -20.54 7.69 7.06
CA ARG A 161 -21.96 7.78 6.66
C ARG A 161 -22.90 7.10 7.66
N MET A 162 -22.40 6.11 8.40
CA MET A 162 -23.16 5.40 9.44
C MET A 162 -23.04 6.06 10.83
N GLY A 163 -21.86 6.56 11.17
CA GLY A 163 -21.55 7.17 12.45
C GLY A 163 -21.23 8.65 12.31
N HIS A 164 -20.52 9.18 13.30
CA HIS A 164 -19.99 10.54 13.28
C HIS A 164 -18.47 10.48 13.39
N LEU A 165 -17.78 11.05 12.40
CA LEU A 165 -16.32 11.23 12.48
C LEU A 165 -16.00 12.23 13.59
N GLU A 166 -15.08 11.87 14.47
CA GLU A 166 -14.63 12.74 15.55
C GLU A 166 -13.62 13.77 15.02
N PRO A 167 -13.76 15.06 15.38
CA PRO A 167 -12.74 16.04 15.08
C PRO A 167 -11.43 15.67 15.77
N ARG A 168 -10.31 16.07 15.15
CA ARG A 168 -8.96 15.76 15.65
C ARG A 168 -8.71 16.23 17.09
N SER A 169 -9.43 17.26 17.56
CA SER A 169 -9.36 17.74 18.95
C SER A 169 -9.86 16.73 20.00
N ARG A 170 -10.62 15.71 19.58
CA ARG A 170 -11.15 14.64 20.44
C ARG A 170 -10.43 13.30 20.25
N TRP A 171 -9.38 13.28 19.44
CA TRP A 171 -8.57 12.07 19.31
C TRP A 171 -7.66 11.93 20.54
N PRO A 172 -7.25 10.69 20.87
CA PRO A 172 -6.11 10.52 21.76
C PRO A 172 -4.85 11.14 21.15
N GLU A 173 -3.79 11.26 21.95
CA GLU A 173 -2.51 11.75 21.44
C GLU A 173 -1.97 10.80 20.36
N VAL A 174 -1.81 11.32 19.14
CA VAL A 174 -1.35 10.56 17.97
C VAL A 174 -0.12 11.21 17.36
N PRO A 175 0.92 10.44 16.99
CA PRO A 175 2.13 10.99 16.40
C PRO A 175 1.83 11.62 15.03
N ARG A 176 2.57 12.69 14.68
CA ARG A 176 2.45 13.39 13.40
C ARG A 176 3.41 12.80 12.37
N LEU A 177 3.07 11.62 11.87
CA LEU A 177 3.90 10.90 10.91
C LEU A 177 3.41 11.14 9.48
N ARG A 178 4.33 11.52 8.59
CA ARG A 178 4.03 11.66 7.16
C ARG A 178 3.41 10.35 6.67
N GLY A 179 2.38 10.46 5.82
CA GLY A 179 1.70 9.31 5.22
C GLY A 179 0.97 8.37 6.19
N SER A 180 0.90 8.69 7.48
CA SER A 180 0.04 7.97 8.42
C SER A 180 -1.32 8.66 8.54
N ARG A 181 -2.37 7.88 8.83
CA ARG A 181 -3.73 8.36 9.06
C ARG A 181 -4.28 7.71 10.32
N PHE A 182 -5.02 8.50 11.08
CA PHE A 182 -5.80 8.05 12.22
C PHE A 182 -7.19 8.66 12.06
N VAL A 183 -8.24 7.89 12.35
CA VAL A 183 -9.62 8.32 12.30
C VAL A 183 -10.33 7.71 13.50
N ALA A 184 -11.20 8.48 14.14
CA ALA A 184 -12.09 7.98 15.16
C ALA A 184 -13.55 8.23 14.74
N VAL A 185 -14.41 7.25 14.96
CA VAL A 185 -15.82 7.28 14.57
C VAL A 185 -16.65 6.87 15.77
N ARG A 186 -17.69 7.63 16.11
CA ARG A 186 -18.64 7.29 17.17
C ARG A 186 -20.04 6.99 16.65
N ARG A 187 -20.91 6.49 17.54
CA ARG A 187 -22.33 6.15 17.24
C ARG A 187 -22.44 5.12 16.11
N LEU A 188 -21.55 4.14 16.12
CA LEU A 188 -21.65 2.97 15.27
C LEU A 188 -22.49 1.88 15.96
N PRO A 189 -23.16 1.00 15.20
CA PRO A 189 -23.77 -0.20 15.76
C PRO A 189 -22.75 -1.03 16.57
N PRO A 190 -23.12 -1.58 17.75
CA PRO A 190 -22.17 -2.25 18.65
C PRO A 190 -21.42 -3.44 18.02
N ASP A 191 -22.10 -4.19 17.17
CA ASP A 191 -21.58 -5.39 16.49
C ASP A 191 -20.61 -5.06 15.34
N LEU A 192 -20.62 -3.82 14.85
CA LEU A 192 -19.81 -3.40 13.71
C LEU A 192 -18.32 -3.43 14.02
N CYS A 193 -17.92 -3.07 15.25
CA CYS A 193 -16.51 -3.09 15.65
C CYS A 193 -15.96 -4.51 15.64
N ALA A 194 -16.72 -5.48 16.16
CA ALA A 194 -16.36 -6.89 16.13
C ALA A 194 -16.32 -7.41 14.68
N GLY A 195 -17.32 -7.09 13.87
CA GLY A 195 -17.35 -7.47 12.46
C GLY A 195 -16.20 -6.89 11.64
N LEU A 196 -15.77 -5.66 11.93
CA LEU A 196 -14.61 -5.05 11.25
C LEU A 196 -13.30 -5.73 11.63
N ARG A 197 -13.17 -6.14 12.90
CA ARG A 197 -12.04 -6.95 13.35
C ARG A 197 -12.03 -8.30 12.64
N ASP A 198 -13.18 -8.98 12.54
CA ASP A 198 -13.31 -10.24 11.80
C ASP A 198 -12.95 -10.10 10.32
N PHE A 199 -13.30 -8.98 9.72
CA PHE A 199 -12.92 -8.65 8.34
C PHE A 199 -11.41 -8.58 8.20
N PHE A 200 -10.71 -7.79 9.00
CA PHE A 200 -9.26 -7.64 8.84
C PHE A 200 -8.46 -8.88 9.31
N ASP A 201 -9.03 -9.66 10.24
CA ASP A 201 -8.48 -10.96 10.66
C ASP A 201 -8.78 -12.08 9.65
N GLY A 202 -9.52 -11.79 8.56
CA GLY A 202 -9.88 -12.77 7.54
C GLY A 202 -10.78 -13.90 8.03
N ARG A 203 -11.51 -13.67 9.13
CA ARG A 203 -12.47 -14.63 9.71
C ARG A 203 -13.82 -14.56 9.00
N SER A 204 -14.26 -13.35 8.61
CA SER A 204 -15.53 -13.16 7.90
C SER A 204 -15.61 -11.78 7.24
N ASP A 205 -16.21 -11.69 6.05
CA ASP A 205 -16.58 -10.43 5.39
C ASP A 205 -18.04 -10.02 5.63
N ALA A 206 -18.78 -10.73 6.48
CA ALA A 206 -20.21 -10.49 6.74
C ALA A 206 -20.52 -9.08 7.25
N VAL A 207 -19.53 -8.38 7.81
CA VAL A 207 -19.67 -6.96 8.18
C VAL A 207 -20.03 -6.08 6.98
N LEU A 208 -19.61 -6.42 5.76
CA LEU A 208 -19.98 -5.68 4.55
C LEU A 208 -21.49 -5.71 4.31
N ALA A 209 -22.12 -6.87 4.44
CA ALA A 209 -23.57 -7.00 4.32
C ALA A 209 -24.30 -6.18 5.39
N ARG A 210 -23.79 -6.17 6.63
CA ARG A 210 -24.35 -5.36 7.72
C ARG A 210 -24.26 -3.86 7.44
N VAL A 211 -23.11 -3.39 6.99
CA VAL A 211 -22.89 -1.99 6.58
C VAL A 211 -23.85 -1.62 5.46
N PHE A 212 -24.00 -2.50 4.46
CA PHE A 212 -24.89 -2.27 3.32
C PHE A 212 -26.34 -2.09 3.78
N SER A 213 -26.86 -3.02 4.59
CA SER A 213 -28.20 -2.92 5.15
C SER A 213 -28.40 -1.66 6.00
N ALA A 214 -27.43 -1.31 6.85
CA ALA A 214 -27.49 -0.10 7.68
C ALA A 214 -27.50 1.20 6.86
N LEU A 215 -26.88 1.20 5.67
CA LEU A 215 -26.89 2.34 4.75
C LEU A 215 -28.19 2.45 3.95
N LEU A 216 -28.86 1.33 3.62
CA LEU A 216 -30.15 1.35 2.91
C LEU A 216 -31.24 2.12 3.67
N GLU A 217 -31.20 2.06 5.01
CA GLU A 217 -32.11 2.77 5.91
C GLU A 217 -31.86 4.29 5.96
N ARG A 218 -30.83 4.80 5.29
CA ARG A 218 -30.46 6.23 5.33
C ARG A 218 -30.65 6.92 3.98
N SER A 219 -31.50 7.94 3.94
CA SER A 219 -31.82 8.70 2.73
C SER A 219 -30.60 9.34 2.06
N ALA A 220 -29.63 9.82 2.84
CA ALA A 220 -28.40 10.43 2.31
C ALA A 220 -27.49 9.45 1.56
N ALA A 221 -27.46 8.16 1.94
CA ALA A 221 -26.64 7.16 1.26
C ALA A 221 -27.19 6.80 -0.14
N ARG A 222 -28.49 7.05 -0.37
CA ARG A 222 -29.14 6.80 -1.67
C ARG A 222 -28.77 7.86 -2.72
N ALA A 223 -28.43 9.07 -2.30
CA ALA A 223 -27.98 10.15 -3.19
C ALA A 223 -26.55 9.94 -3.74
N GLU A 224 -25.75 9.11 -3.06
CA GLU A 224 -24.35 8.81 -3.39
C GLU A 224 -24.14 7.31 -3.69
N ALA A 225 -25.15 6.65 -4.27
CA ALA A 225 -25.15 5.20 -4.45
C ALA A 225 -23.94 4.68 -5.25
N GLY A 226 -23.43 5.46 -6.21
CA GLY A 226 -22.24 5.12 -7.01
C GLY A 226 -20.97 5.00 -6.16
N ASP A 227 -20.68 6.00 -5.33
CA ASP A 227 -19.51 6.03 -4.44
C ASP A 227 -19.59 4.90 -3.40
N VAL A 228 -20.78 4.62 -2.88
CA VAL A 228 -21.02 3.52 -1.94
C VAL A 228 -20.73 2.17 -2.61
N GLN A 229 -21.25 1.94 -3.83
CA GLN A 229 -21.01 0.71 -4.58
C GLN A 229 -19.52 0.51 -4.92
N GLU A 230 -18.81 1.58 -5.29
CA GLU A 230 -17.37 1.53 -5.55
C GLU A 230 -16.60 1.17 -4.26
N ALA A 231 -16.93 1.80 -3.14
CA ALA A 231 -16.33 1.47 -1.84
C ALA A 231 -16.51 -0.01 -1.48
N PHE A 232 -17.72 -0.57 -1.65
CA PHE A 232 -17.96 -2.00 -1.42
C PHE A 232 -17.11 -2.89 -2.33
N ARG A 233 -17.00 -2.55 -3.62
CA ARG A 233 -16.15 -3.31 -4.57
C ARG A 233 -14.69 -3.30 -4.14
N THR A 234 -14.15 -2.13 -3.80
CA THR A 234 -12.78 -1.98 -3.29
C THR A 234 -12.55 -2.86 -2.06
N LEU A 235 -13.49 -2.88 -1.10
CA LEU A 235 -13.38 -3.68 0.11
C LEU A 235 -13.46 -5.19 -0.15
N GLN A 236 -14.34 -5.64 -1.05
CA GLN A 236 -14.43 -7.05 -1.44
C GLN A 236 -13.15 -7.53 -2.14
N GLU A 237 -12.60 -6.72 -3.06
CA GLU A 237 -11.34 -7.02 -3.73
C GLU A 237 -10.18 -7.07 -2.74
N PHE A 238 -10.11 -6.13 -1.80
CA PHE A 238 -9.08 -6.09 -0.77
C PHE A 238 -9.19 -7.28 0.19
N TYR A 239 -10.39 -7.67 0.61
CA TYR A 239 -10.59 -8.83 1.47
C TYR A 239 -10.04 -10.09 0.82
N ARG A 240 -10.44 -10.37 -0.42
CA ARG A 240 -10.05 -11.57 -1.17
C ARG A 240 -8.57 -11.56 -1.55
N GLY A 241 -8.08 -10.44 -2.06
CA GLY A 241 -6.74 -10.33 -2.65
C GLY A 241 -5.61 -10.07 -1.66
N ASP A 242 -5.91 -9.39 -0.55
CA ASP A 242 -4.89 -8.89 0.38
C ASP A 242 -5.07 -9.46 1.79
N VAL A 243 -6.28 -9.44 2.35
CA VAL A 243 -6.53 -9.93 3.71
C VAL A 243 -6.42 -11.45 3.80
N LEU A 244 -7.24 -12.19 3.04
CA LEU A 244 -7.22 -13.65 3.08
C LEU A 244 -5.83 -14.20 2.72
N ARG A 245 -5.15 -13.56 1.77
CA ARG A 245 -3.79 -13.93 1.36
C ARG A 245 -2.76 -13.75 2.47
N LEU A 246 -2.88 -12.70 3.29
CA LEU A 246 -2.04 -12.53 4.47
C LEU A 246 -2.31 -13.61 5.52
N GLN A 247 -3.59 -13.84 5.83
CA GLN A 247 -3.99 -14.79 6.86
C GLN A 247 -3.61 -16.23 6.48
N ASP A 248 -3.71 -16.58 5.20
CA ASP A 248 -3.21 -17.85 4.67
C ASP A 248 -1.69 -18.00 4.87
N ALA A 249 -0.90 -16.97 4.53
CA ALA A 249 0.54 -16.99 4.75
C ALA A 249 0.91 -17.11 6.26
N LEU A 250 0.14 -16.47 7.15
CA LEU A 250 0.31 -16.60 8.60
C LEU A 250 0.03 -18.03 9.07
N ARG A 251 -1.10 -18.62 8.65
CA ARG A 251 -1.46 -20.00 9.01
C ARG A 251 -0.41 -21.01 8.55
N ARG A 252 0.03 -20.92 7.29
CA ARG A 252 1.04 -21.84 6.71
C ARG A 252 2.40 -21.77 7.40
N THR A 253 2.71 -20.66 8.06
CA THR A 253 3.98 -20.47 8.78
C THR A 253 3.82 -20.63 10.29
N GLY A 254 2.66 -21.09 10.77
CA GLY A 254 2.40 -21.28 12.21
C GLY A 254 2.31 -19.96 13.00
N ARG A 255 2.07 -18.83 12.33
CA ARG A 255 1.97 -17.49 12.92
C ARG A 255 0.53 -16.97 12.96
N ASP A 256 -0.44 -17.86 13.12
CA ASP A 256 -1.85 -17.48 13.10
C ASP A 256 -2.17 -16.43 14.18
N GLY A 257 -3.00 -15.45 13.82
CA GLY A 257 -3.36 -14.31 14.70
C GLY A 257 -2.21 -13.36 15.07
N CYS A 258 -0.98 -13.58 14.59
CA CYS A 258 0.17 -12.74 14.93
C CYS A 258 0.27 -11.52 14.01
N PHE A 259 0.49 -10.34 14.58
CA PHE A 259 0.87 -9.17 13.79
C PHE A 259 2.28 -9.36 13.22
N VAL A 260 2.43 -9.10 11.91
CA VAL A 260 3.73 -9.16 11.23
C VAL A 260 4.15 -7.75 10.81
N PRO A 261 5.26 -7.24 11.37
CA PRO A 261 5.75 -5.90 11.04
C PRO A 261 6.24 -5.85 9.59
N GLN A 262 6.39 -4.63 9.06
CA GLN A 262 6.82 -4.40 7.68
C GLN A 262 8.16 -5.08 7.33
N SER A 263 9.07 -5.17 8.29
CA SER A 263 10.39 -5.82 8.14
C SER A 263 10.28 -7.32 7.84
N GLU A 264 9.21 -7.97 8.30
CA GLU A 264 9.06 -9.43 8.26
C GLU A 264 8.06 -9.91 7.22
N ARG A 265 7.21 -9.05 6.65
CA ARG A 265 6.17 -9.50 5.71
C ARG A 265 6.74 -10.23 4.50
N ASP A 266 7.80 -9.73 3.88
CA ASP A 266 8.35 -10.42 2.71
C ASP A 266 8.96 -11.78 3.08
N ALA A 267 9.55 -11.89 4.27
CA ALA A 267 10.06 -13.17 4.75
C ALA A 267 8.92 -14.17 5.01
N LEU A 268 7.81 -13.70 5.60
CA LEU A 268 6.58 -14.48 5.78
C LEU A 268 6.09 -15.08 4.46
N PHE A 269 5.92 -14.26 3.43
CA PHE A 269 5.39 -14.72 2.14
C PHE A 269 6.36 -15.65 1.39
N ILE A 270 7.67 -15.51 1.60
CA ILE A 270 8.65 -16.46 1.04
C ILE A 270 8.57 -17.80 1.76
N ALA A 271 8.50 -17.79 3.09
CA ALA A 271 8.35 -19.00 3.89
C ALA A 271 7.06 -19.75 3.55
N ALA A 272 5.94 -19.02 3.42
CA ALA A 272 4.65 -19.60 3.06
C ALA A 272 4.63 -20.28 1.68
N ARG A 273 5.39 -19.78 0.69
CA ARG A 273 5.52 -20.44 -0.63
C ARG A 273 6.33 -21.71 -0.56
N ARG A 274 7.42 -21.72 0.24
CA ARG A 274 8.26 -22.91 0.42
C ARG A 274 7.52 -24.05 1.13
N ALA A 275 6.55 -23.72 1.97
CA ALA A 275 5.69 -24.70 2.63
C ALA A 275 4.75 -25.45 1.66
N ASP A 276 4.58 -24.97 0.40
CA ASP A 276 3.79 -25.66 -0.63
C ASP A 276 4.64 -26.66 -1.46
N GLU A 277 5.96 -26.56 -1.39
CA GLU A 277 6.91 -27.35 -2.21
C GLU A 277 7.44 -28.60 -1.50
N GLY A 278 7.02 -28.86 -0.25
CA GLY A 278 7.43 -30.03 0.55
C GLY A 278 6.23 -30.78 1.09
#